data_AF-A0A3A4Q237-F1
#
_entry.id   AF-A0A3A4Q237-F1
#
_cell.length_a   1.000
_cell.length_b   1.000
_cell.length_c   1.000
_cell.angle_alpha   90.00
_cell.angle_beta   90.00
_cell.angle_gamma   90.00
#
_symmetry.space_group_name_H-M   'P 1'
#
loop_
_entity.id
_entity.type
_entity.pdbx_description
1 polymer ?
#
loop_
_entity_poly.entity_id
_entity_poly.type
_entity_poly.pdbx_seq_one_letter_code
_entity_poly.pdbx_strand_id
1 'polypeptide(L)'
;MKRFLFFISCGRCGTTRIAEILKEKLPPDQYTVVHQMKYSRLANVIGNLMLCLGSSEKIKKLLYYKIIAAYQNNYHFISADPLTAMVIPKSLTDNPGNYIIHIQREPGAFAESMYSFSRKRLKSFIAHNFIPFWQLGILPLENIMNKNIKDKYKYTSAVKNSFFENKYGNQKNYIRIDMNNLFSERVLQTIIEKIFDEKIKILEKDLKKKSNEST
;
A
#
# COMPACT_ATOMS: atom_id res chain seq x y z
N MET A 1 -11.82 20.34 -7.59
CA MET A 1 -11.18 19.41 -8.55
C MET A 1 -10.87 18.11 -7.83
N LYS A 2 -11.30 16.96 -8.35
CA LYS A 2 -11.05 15.66 -7.74
C LYS A 2 -9.55 15.33 -7.74
N ARG A 3 -9.02 14.93 -6.59
CA ARG A 3 -7.62 14.53 -6.40
C ARG A 3 -7.53 13.09 -5.91
N PHE A 4 -6.45 12.41 -6.27
CA PHE A 4 -6.11 11.07 -5.78
C PHE A 4 -4.90 11.14 -4.86
N LEU A 5 -4.98 10.44 -3.74
CA LEU A 5 -3.86 10.20 -2.83
C LEU A 5 -3.61 8.70 -2.72
N PHE A 6 -2.39 8.26 -3.05
CA PHE A 6 -2.00 6.86 -2.97
C PHE A 6 -0.96 6.65 -1.88
N PHE A 7 -1.31 5.95 -0.82
CA PHE A 7 -0.33 5.39 0.12
C PHE A 7 0.14 4.03 -0.40
N ILE A 8 1.39 3.98 -0.85
CA ILE A 8 2.03 2.77 -1.39
C ILE A 8 3.08 2.24 -0.42
N SER A 9 3.26 0.93 -0.39
CA SER A 9 4.34 0.27 0.36
C SER A 9 4.54 -1.16 -0.12
N CYS A 10 5.61 -1.81 0.31
CA CYS A 10 5.83 -3.25 0.11
C CYS A 10 4.87 -4.13 0.94
N GLY A 11 3.95 -3.53 1.71
CA GLY A 11 3.05 -4.19 2.65
C GLY A 11 3.57 -4.11 4.09
N ARG A 12 2.69 -4.37 5.07
CA ARG A 12 3.02 -4.34 6.50
C ARG A 12 3.58 -3.00 7.02
N CYS A 13 3.22 -1.88 6.38
CA CYS A 13 3.63 -0.53 6.74
C CYS A 13 2.52 0.30 7.41
N GLY A 14 1.61 -0.33 8.16
CA GLY A 14 0.53 0.37 8.88
C GLY A 14 -0.59 0.95 8.00
N THR A 15 -0.65 0.62 6.70
CA THR A 15 -1.65 1.15 5.77
C THR A 15 -3.11 0.92 6.18
N THR A 16 -3.39 -0.18 6.89
CA THR A 16 -4.72 -0.44 7.47
C THR A 16 -5.09 0.63 8.47
N ARG A 17 -4.17 0.97 9.39
CA ARG A 17 -4.42 1.97 10.42
C ARG A 17 -4.56 3.37 9.83
N ILE A 18 -3.76 3.70 8.80
CA ILE A 18 -3.90 4.96 8.06
C ILE A 18 -5.32 5.09 7.50
N ALA A 19 -5.82 4.06 6.82
CA ALA A 19 -7.17 4.11 6.28
C ALA A 19 -8.25 4.24 7.36
N GLU A 20 -8.11 3.55 8.49
CA GLU A 20 -9.03 3.67 9.63
C GLU A 20 -9.06 5.12 10.15
N ILE A 21 -7.89 5.70 10.45
CA ILE A 21 -7.79 7.09 10.92
C ILE A 21 -8.43 8.04 9.91
N LEU A 22 -8.10 7.92 8.62
CA LEU A 22 -8.61 8.84 7.61
C LEU A 22 -10.12 8.69 7.40
N LYS A 23 -10.67 7.48 7.51
CA LYS A 23 -12.14 7.28 7.50
C LYS A 23 -12.83 7.91 8.70
N GLU A 24 -12.21 7.84 9.88
CA GLU A 24 -12.76 8.40 11.12
C GLU A 24 -12.71 9.93 11.12
N LYS A 25 -11.72 10.54 10.47
CA LYS A 25 -11.43 11.99 10.59
C LYS A 25 -11.83 12.83 9.38
N LEU A 26 -12.00 12.24 8.20
CA LEU A 26 -12.39 12.96 6.99
C LEU A 26 -13.89 12.90 6.73
N PRO A 27 -14.50 13.97 6.18
CA PRO A 27 -15.91 14.00 5.86
C PRO A 27 -16.26 12.98 4.75
N PRO A 28 -17.17 12.00 5.00
CA PRO A 28 -17.44 10.91 4.06
C PRO A 28 -18.17 11.37 2.78
N ASP A 29 -18.78 12.55 2.80
CA ASP A 29 -19.41 13.23 1.68
C ASP A 29 -18.42 13.98 0.76
N GLN A 30 -17.12 13.97 1.10
CA GLN A 30 -16.07 14.60 0.28
C GLN A 30 -14.90 13.66 -0.03
N TYR A 31 -14.74 12.60 0.77
CA TYR A 31 -13.61 11.68 0.67
C TYR A 31 -14.06 10.23 0.61
N THR A 32 -13.49 9.48 -0.33
CA THR A 32 -13.54 8.02 -0.35
C THR A 32 -12.19 7.47 0.06
N VAL A 33 -12.12 6.86 1.25
CA VAL A 33 -10.90 6.23 1.78
C VAL A 33 -11.05 4.71 1.72
N VAL A 34 -10.10 4.02 1.07
CA VAL A 34 -10.16 2.57 0.88
C VAL A 34 -8.87 1.86 1.29
N HIS A 35 -9.03 0.67 1.88
CA HIS A 35 -7.94 -0.26 2.17
C HIS A 35 -8.39 -1.67 1.76
N GLN A 36 -7.56 -2.36 0.96
CA GLN A 36 -7.86 -3.67 0.37
C GLN A 36 -9.17 -3.70 -0.41
N MET A 37 -9.12 -3.10 -1.60
CA MET A 37 -10.22 -3.08 -2.55
C MET A 37 -10.53 -4.49 -3.12
N LYS A 38 -11.70 -4.60 -3.76
CA LYS A 38 -12.07 -5.78 -4.53
C LYS A 38 -11.02 -6.05 -5.62
N TYR A 39 -10.56 -7.29 -5.72
CA TYR A 39 -9.52 -7.75 -6.65
C TYR A 39 -8.07 -7.28 -6.39
N SER A 40 -7.77 -6.59 -5.28
CA SER A 40 -6.39 -6.17 -5.00
C SER A 40 -5.40 -7.33 -4.87
N ARG A 41 -5.87 -8.50 -4.44
CA ARG A 41 -5.04 -9.72 -4.42
C ARG A 41 -4.58 -10.14 -5.82
N LEU A 42 -5.48 -10.10 -6.79
CA LEU A 42 -5.16 -10.37 -8.19
C LEU A 42 -4.20 -9.28 -8.72
N ALA A 43 -4.44 -8.03 -8.35
CA ALA A 43 -3.55 -6.92 -8.67
C ALA A 43 -2.12 -7.11 -8.14
N ASN A 44 -1.95 -7.64 -6.93
CA ASN A 44 -0.64 -7.96 -6.37
C ASN A 44 0.07 -9.05 -7.17
N VAL A 45 -0.63 -10.14 -7.49
CA VAL A 45 -0.06 -11.25 -8.29
C VAL A 45 0.36 -10.75 -9.68
N ILE A 46 -0.53 -10.03 -10.37
CA ILE A 46 -0.24 -9.44 -11.69
C ILE A 46 0.91 -8.44 -11.59
N GLY A 47 0.92 -7.57 -10.57
CA GLY A 47 1.98 -6.60 -10.36
C GLY A 47 3.34 -7.25 -10.16
N ASN A 48 3.41 -8.28 -9.33
CA ASN A 48 4.64 -9.06 -9.11
C ASN A 48 5.08 -9.79 -10.39
N LEU A 49 4.14 -10.37 -11.16
CA LEU A 49 4.44 -11.01 -12.44
C LEU A 49 5.02 -10.02 -13.45
N MET A 50 4.41 -8.84 -13.56
CA MET A 50 4.86 -7.77 -14.47
C MET A 50 6.23 -7.19 -14.07
N LEU A 51 6.61 -7.30 -12.79
CA LEU A 51 7.96 -6.94 -12.39
C LEU A 51 9.00 -7.92 -12.96
N CYS A 52 8.66 -9.21 -13.01
CA CYS A 52 9.57 -10.24 -13.50
C CYS A 52 9.59 -10.35 -15.04
N LEU A 53 8.43 -10.17 -15.69
CA LEU A 53 8.26 -10.46 -17.12
C LEU A 53 8.10 -9.22 -18.01
N GLY A 54 8.07 -8.03 -17.41
CA GLY A 54 7.87 -6.77 -18.12
C GLY A 54 6.50 -6.14 -17.88
N SER A 55 6.45 -4.83 -18.08
CA SER A 55 5.31 -3.99 -17.71
C SER A 55 4.50 -3.52 -18.92
N SER A 56 3.17 -3.61 -18.82
CA SER A 56 2.19 -3.11 -19.80
C SER A 56 1.24 -2.09 -19.15
N GLU A 57 1.28 -0.84 -19.63
CA GLU A 57 0.36 0.21 -19.15
C GLU A 57 -1.10 -0.05 -19.55
N LYS A 58 -1.35 -0.76 -20.65
CA LYS A 58 -2.72 -1.16 -21.06
C LYS A 58 -3.36 -2.08 -20.01
N ILE A 59 -2.60 -3.09 -19.55
CA ILE A 59 -3.06 -4.03 -18.51
C ILE A 59 -3.29 -3.29 -17.18
N LYS A 60 -2.35 -2.42 -16.78
CA LYS A 60 -2.49 -1.60 -15.57
C LYS A 60 -3.73 -0.73 -15.59
N LYS A 61 -3.97 -0.01 -16.68
CA LYS A 61 -5.18 0.82 -16.84
C LYS A 61 -6.44 -0.03 -16.71
N LEU A 62 -6.56 -1.10 -17.51
CA LEU A 62 -7.75 -1.96 -17.50
C LEU A 62 -8.03 -2.52 -16.09
N LEU A 63 -7.00 -3.09 -15.47
CA LEU A 63 -7.11 -3.71 -14.16
C LEU A 63 -7.42 -2.68 -13.06
N TYR A 64 -6.66 -1.59 -13.01
CA TYR A 64 -6.80 -0.59 -11.95
C TYR A 64 -8.12 0.17 -12.04
N TYR A 65 -8.55 0.57 -13.24
CA TYR A 65 -9.86 1.21 -13.41
C TYR A 65 -11.01 0.26 -13.04
N LYS A 66 -10.91 -1.04 -13.37
CA LYS A 66 -11.88 -2.05 -12.92
C LYS A 66 -11.93 -2.20 -11.40
N ILE A 67 -10.78 -2.09 -10.71
CA ILE A 67 -10.70 -2.14 -9.24
C ILE A 67 -11.37 -0.92 -8.61
N ILE A 68 -11.03 0.29 -9.08
CA ILE A 68 -11.50 1.53 -8.46
C ILE A 68 -12.91 1.92 -8.88
N ALA A 69 -13.46 1.36 -9.96
CA ALA A 69 -14.82 1.68 -10.45
C ALA A 69 -15.91 1.53 -9.37
N ALA A 70 -15.75 0.57 -8.45
CA ALA A 70 -16.69 0.38 -7.34
C ALA A 70 -16.58 1.42 -6.22
N TYR A 71 -15.57 2.31 -6.28
CA TYR A 71 -15.24 3.26 -5.24
C TYR A 71 -15.10 4.70 -5.77
N GLN A 72 -15.08 4.90 -7.09
CA GLN A 72 -14.96 6.21 -7.68
C GLN A 72 -16.31 6.94 -7.66
N ASN A 73 -16.53 7.69 -6.57
CA ASN A 73 -17.58 8.70 -6.53
C ASN A 73 -17.04 10.05 -7.04
N ASN A 74 -17.86 11.10 -7.10
CA ASN A 74 -17.43 12.47 -7.44
C ASN A 74 -16.55 13.15 -6.36
N TYR A 75 -16.04 12.36 -5.41
CA TYR A 75 -15.26 12.74 -4.24
C TYR A 75 -13.75 12.57 -4.43
N HIS A 76 -12.96 13.17 -3.54
CA HIS A 76 -11.53 12.89 -3.42
C HIS A 76 -11.31 11.41 -3.10
N PHE A 77 -10.28 10.80 -3.68
CA PHE A 77 -10.03 9.36 -3.52
C PHE A 77 -8.70 9.11 -2.83
N ILE A 78 -8.73 8.38 -1.72
CA ILE A 78 -7.55 8.01 -0.94
C ILE A 78 -7.44 6.49 -0.91
N SER A 79 -6.37 5.95 -1.48
CA SER A 79 -6.08 4.52 -1.43
C SER A 79 -4.92 4.25 -0.48
N ALA A 80 -5.14 3.43 0.53
CA ALA A 80 -4.10 2.84 1.36
C ALA A 80 -3.99 1.32 1.13
N ASP A 81 -4.05 0.92 -0.14
CA ASP A 81 -4.02 -0.48 -0.55
C ASP A 81 -2.66 -0.86 -1.17
N PRO A 82 -1.74 -1.45 -0.37
CA PRO A 82 -0.40 -1.79 -0.86
C PRO A 82 -0.42 -2.87 -1.95
N LEU A 83 -1.48 -3.67 -2.05
CA LEU A 83 -1.58 -4.75 -3.03
C LEU A 83 -1.80 -4.23 -4.46
N THR A 84 -2.26 -2.99 -4.61
CA THR A 84 -2.47 -2.37 -5.93
C THR A 84 -1.31 -1.46 -6.36
N ALA A 85 -0.36 -1.20 -5.47
CA ALA A 85 0.70 -0.20 -5.65
C ALA A 85 1.56 -0.41 -6.91
N MET A 86 1.71 -1.65 -7.36
CA MET A 86 2.51 -1.97 -8.55
C MET A 86 1.77 -1.73 -9.87
N VAL A 87 0.44 -1.75 -9.84
CA VAL A 87 -0.41 -1.66 -11.03
C VAL A 87 -1.11 -0.32 -11.20
N ILE A 88 -0.77 0.70 -10.39
CA ILE A 88 -1.27 2.07 -10.61
C ILE A 88 -0.79 2.55 -11.99
N PRO A 89 -1.70 2.97 -12.89
CA PRO A 89 -1.35 3.40 -14.24
C PRO A 89 -0.77 4.81 -14.25
N LYS A 90 0.11 5.08 -15.23
CA LYS A 90 0.73 6.39 -15.42
C LYS A 90 -0.27 7.55 -15.54
N SER A 91 -1.43 7.31 -16.16
CA SER A 91 -2.48 8.34 -16.29
C SER A 91 -3.00 8.87 -14.97
N LEU A 92 -2.86 8.12 -13.87
CA LEU A 92 -3.21 8.59 -12.52
C LEU A 92 -1.99 9.20 -11.82
N THR A 93 -0.81 8.63 -12.00
CA THR A 93 0.38 9.06 -11.25
C THR A 93 1.04 10.31 -11.83
N ASP A 94 0.91 10.53 -13.13
CA ASP A 94 1.49 11.68 -13.84
C ASP A 94 0.54 12.89 -13.84
N ASN A 95 -0.67 12.74 -13.28
CA ASN A 95 -1.59 13.85 -13.10
C ASN A 95 -1.07 14.77 -11.97
N PRO A 96 -0.85 16.08 -12.24
CA PRO A 96 -0.24 17.00 -11.28
C PRO A 96 -1.12 17.33 -10.06
N GLY A 97 -2.40 16.94 -10.06
CA GLY A 97 -3.29 17.04 -8.89
C GLY A 97 -3.24 15.83 -7.96
N ASN A 98 -2.58 14.74 -8.38
CA ASN A 98 -2.52 13.48 -7.63
C ASN A 98 -1.20 13.34 -6.89
N TYR A 99 -1.23 12.60 -5.79
CA TYR A 99 -0.11 12.46 -4.85
C TYR A 99 0.17 10.99 -4.54
N ILE A 100 1.46 10.70 -4.31
CA ILE A 100 1.93 9.38 -3.91
C ILE A 100 2.73 9.51 -2.62
N ILE A 101 2.31 8.83 -1.57
CA ILE A 101 3.05 8.68 -0.32
C ILE A 101 3.64 7.28 -0.29
N HIS A 102 4.95 7.17 -0.49
CA HIS A 102 5.67 5.91 -0.38
C HIS A 102 6.15 5.70 1.05
N ILE A 103 5.53 4.73 1.71
CA ILE A 103 5.83 4.36 3.09
C ILE A 103 6.85 3.23 3.10
N GLN A 104 8.02 3.51 3.65
CA GLN A 104 9.08 2.53 3.85
C GLN A 104 9.07 2.02 5.29
N ARG A 105 9.56 0.81 5.48
CA ARG A 105 9.78 0.23 6.81
C ARG A 105 11.13 -0.45 6.80
N GLU A 106 11.85 -0.36 7.91
CA GLU A 106 13.11 -1.06 8.11
C GLU A 106 12.96 -2.55 7.69
N PRO A 107 13.83 -3.08 6.80
CA PRO A 107 13.68 -4.42 6.21
C PRO A 107 13.56 -5.57 7.22
N GLY A 108 14.32 -5.56 8.31
CA GLY A 108 14.25 -6.55 9.38
C GLY A 108 12.89 -6.56 10.06
N ALA A 109 12.40 -5.39 10.49
CA ALA A 109 11.09 -5.21 11.10
C ALA A 109 9.95 -5.60 10.14
N PHE A 110 10.10 -5.28 8.85
CA PHE A 110 9.18 -5.77 7.81
C PHE A 110 9.18 -7.30 7.75
N ALA A 111 10.35 -7.93 7.66
CA ALA A 111 10.50 -9.37 7.52
C ALA A 111 9.91 -10.13 8.72
N GLU A 112 10.16 -9.67 9.96
CA GLU A 112 9.57 -10.25 11.16
C GLU A 112 8.04 -10.17 11.17
N SER A 113 7.52 -8.99 10.82
CA SER A 113 6.07 -8.77 10.72
C SER A 113 5.43 -9.64 9.62
N MET A 114 6.09 -9.75 8.45
CA MET A 114 5.59 -10.55 7.34
C MET A 114 5.63 -12.05 7.65
N TYR A 115 6.73 -12.53 8.24
CA TYR A 115 6.87 -13.91 8.69
C TYR A 115 5.76 -14.29 9.68
N SER A 116 5.58 -13.48 10.72
CA SER A 116 4.51 -13.66 11.70
C SER A 116 3.12 -13.66 11.06
N PHE A 117 2.86 -12.72 10.14
CA PHE A 117 1.58 -12.60 9.45
C PHE A 117 1.27 -13.80 8.55
N SER A 118 2.28 -14.30 7.84
CA SER A 118 2.13 -15.44 6.93
C SER A 118 1.75 -16.73 7.65
N ARG A 119 2.03 -16.85 8.96
CA ARG A 119 1.75 -18.06 9.74
C ARG A 119 0.52 -17.96 10.64
N LYS A 120 0.15 -16.75 11.07
CA LYS A 120 -0.97 -16.56 12.03
C LYS A 120 -2.36 -16.70 11.42
N ARG A 121 -2.56 -16.39 10.13
CA ARG A 121 -3.89 -16.39 9.50
C ARG A 121 -3.96 -17.42 8.40
N LEU A 122 -4.94 -18.34 8.43
CA LEU A 122 -5.08 -19.41 7.44
C LEU A 122 -5.08 -18.90 5.99
N LYS A 123 -5.87 -17.86 5.69
CA LYS A 123 -5.91 -17.27 4.34
C LYS A 123 -4.55 -16.70 3.91
N SER A 124 -3.82 -16.07 4.82
CA SER A 124 -2.46 -15.58 4.55
C SER A 124 -1.49 -16.74 4.37
N PHE A 125 -1.58 -17.77 5.22
CA PHE A 125 -0.77 -18.97 5.11
C PHE A 125 -0.95 -19.64 3.74
N ILE A 126 -2.20 -19.79 3.30
CA ILE A 126 -2.49 -20.36 1.98
C ILE A 126 -1.88 -19.48 0.88
N ALA A 127 -2.11 -18.18 0.93
CA ALA A 127 -1.61 -17.26 -0.10
C ALA A 127 -0.07 -17.27 -0.20
N HIS A 128 0.63 -17.27 0.93
CA HIS A 128 2.08 -17.28 0.98
C HIS A 128 2.75 -18.61 0.60
N ASN A 129 2.00 -19.72 0.61
CA ASN A 129 2.57 -21.04 0.33
C ASN A 129 2.08 -21.66 -0.98
N PHE A 130 0.96 -21.21 -1.54
CA PHE A 130 0.36 -21.91 -2.70
C PHE A 130 0.02 -20.98 -3.87
N ILE A 131 0.00 -19.66 -3.67
CA ILE A 131 -0.26 -18.73 -4.77
C ILE A 131 1.08 -18.26 -5.35
N PRO A 132 1.44 -18.66 -6.59
CA PRO A 132 2.66 -18.18 -7.22
C PRO A 132 2.61 -16.66 -7.39
N PHE A 133 3.77 -16.02 -7.29
CA PHE A 133 3.91 -14.55 -7.31
C PHE A 133 3.09 -13.83 -6.23
N TRP A 134 2.69 -14.49 -5.14
CA TRP A 134 2.11 -13.78 -4.01
C TRP A 134 3.13 -12.84 -3.36
N GLN A 135 4.37 -13.32 -3.19
CA GLN A 135 5.54 -12.54 -2.82
C GLN A 135 6.64 -12.77 -3.87
N LEU A 136 7.47 -11.76 -4.09
CA LEU A 136 8.54 -11.84 -5.09
C LEU A 136 9.65 -12.77 -4.59
N GLY A 137 10.12 -13.66 -5.46
CA GLY A 137 11.24 -14.55 -5.15
C GLY A 137 10.97 -15.62 -4.08
N ILE A 138 9.71 -15.83 -3.70
CA ILE A 138 9.29 -16.91 -2.79
C ILE A 138 8.43 -17.88 -3.59
N LEU A 139 8.91 -19.11 -3.75
CA LEU A 139 8.19 -20.17 -4.44
C LEU A 139 7.10 -20.78 -3.54
N PRO A 140 6.10 -21.48 -4.13
CA PRO A 140 5.17 -22.29 -3.35
C PRO A 140 5.91 -23.24 -2.39
N LEU A 141 5.35 -23.43 -1.20
CA LEU A 141 5.88 -24.20 -0.06
C LEU A 141 7.20 -23.68 0.55
N GLU A 142 7.89 -22.77 -0.13
CA GLU A 142 9.18 -22.26 0.33
C GLU A 142 9.08 -21.52 1.66
N ASN A 143 7.95 -20.85 1.92
CA ASN A 143 7.73 -20.15 3.19
C ASN A 143 7.69 -21.10 4.42
N ILE A 144 7.44 -22.39 4.21
CA ILE A 144 7.52 -23.43 5.25
C ILE A 144 8.92 -24.03 5.31
N MET A 145 9.50 -24.36 4.15
CA MET A 145 10.71 -25.18 4.05
C MET A 145 12.01 -24.38 4.22
N ASN A 146 12.01 -23.09 3.86
CA ASN A 146 13.22 -22.28 3.84
C ASN A 146 13.52 -21.68 5.22
N LYS A 147 14.64 -22.10 5.82
CA LYS A 147 15.11 -21.58 7.12
C LYS A 147 15.45 -20.08 7.08
N ASN A 148 15.81 -19.57 5.92
CA ASN A 148 16.21 -18.17 5.69
C ASN A 148 15.07 -17.34 5.04
N ILE A 149 13.81 -17.76 5.20
CA ILE A 149 12.66 -17.09 4.60
C ILE A 149 12.55 -15.59 4.97
N LYS A 150 13.04 -15.21 6.16
CA LYS A 150 13.09 -13.81 6.58
C LYS A 150 14.01 -12.97 5.70
N ASP A 151 15.13 -13.51 5.24
CA ASP A 151 16.02 -12.79 4.32
C ASP A 151 15.40 -12.64 2.94
N LYS A 152 14.60 -13.61 2.49
CA LYS A 152 13.77 -13.45 1.29
C LYS A 152 12.71 -12.37 1.45
N TYR A 153 12.13 -12.20 2.64
CA TYR A 153 11.25 -11.06 2.91
C TYR A 153 12.00 -9.73 2.90
N LYS A 154 13.21 -9.63 3.47
CA LYS A 154 14.05 -8.43 3.35
C LYS A 154 14.33 -8.10 1.89
N TYR A 155 14.70 -9.09 1.09
CA TYR A 155 14.89 -8.96 -0.35
C TYR A 155 13.63 -8.46 -1.06
N THR A 156 12.47 -9.05 -0.76
CA THR A 156 11.17 -8.61 -1.32
C THR A 156 10.90 -7.13 -1.02
N SER A 157 11.17 -6.70 0.22
CA SER A 157 11.03 -5.28 0.61
C SER A 157 11.95 -4.39 -0.22
N ALA A 158 13.24 -4.73 -0.29
CA ALA A 158 14.23 -3.97 -1.05
C ALA A 158 13.86 -3.83 -2.53
N VAL A 159 13.49 -4.94 -3.18
CA VAL A 159 13.09 -4.95 -4.59
C VAL A 159 11.86 -4.08 -4.83
N LYS A 160 10.82 -4.19 -4.00
CA LYS A 160 9.60 -3.38 -4.16
C LYS A 160 9.86 -1.90 -3.91
N ASN A 161 10.63 -1.56 -2.88
CA ASN A 161 10.96 -0.17 -2.57
C ASN A 161 11.78 0.48 -3.69
N SER A 162 12.78 -0.23 -4.24
CA SER A 162 13.53 0.22 -5.41
C SER A 162 12.63 0.40 -6.63
N PHE A 163 11.71 -0.53 -6.89
CA PHE A 163 10.72 -0.38 -7.95
C PHE A 163 9.86 0.89 -7.76
N PHE A 164 9.36 1.15 -6.56
CA PHE A 164 8.55 2.34 -6.29
C PHE A 164 9.34 3.64 -6.46
N GLU A 165 10.58 3.68 -5.99
CA GLU A 165 11.47 4.83 -6.17
C GLU A 165 11.77 5.08 -7.65
N ASN A 166 12.13 4.04 -8.40
CA ASN A 166 12.42 4.17 -9.83
C ASN A 166 11.18 4.58 -10.64
N LYS A 167 10.00 4.07 -10.26
CA LYS A 167 8.75 4.34 -11.00
C LYS A 167 8.17 5.71 -10.68
N TYR A 168 8.18 6.11 -9.41
CA TYR A 168 7.45 7.28 -8.91
C TYR A 168 8.35 8.41 -8.41
N GLY A 169 9.63 8.15 -8.14
CA GLY A 169 10.55 9.10 -7.51
C GLY A 169 10.76 10.41 -8.28
N ASN A 170 10.57 10.39 -9.60
CA ASN A 170 10.67 11.58 -10.45
C ASN A 170 9.37 12.40 -10.52
N GLN A 171 8.28 11.96 -9.86
CA GLN A 171 7.02 12.69 -9.88
C GLN A 171 7.03 13.82 -8.87
N LYS A 172 6.55 15.00 -9.27
CA LYS A 172 6.54 16.22 -8.43
C LYS A 172 5.86 16.02 -7.07
N ASN A 173 4.81 15.19 -7.04
CA ASN A 173 3.97 14.95 -5.87
C ASN A 173 4.25 13.59 -5.19
N TYR A 174 5.46 13.07 -5.37
CA TYR A 174 5.93 11.88 -4.68
C TYR A 174 6.62 12.26 -3.35
N ILE A 175 6.18 11.63 -2.27
CA ILE A 175 6.72 11.83 -0.93
C ILE A 175 7.14 10.47 -0.39
N ARG A 176 8.44 10.31 -0.12
CA ARG A 176 8.99 9.14 0.56
C ARG A 176 9.04 9.39 2.06
N ILE A 177 8.55 8.44 2.85
CA ILE A 177 8.53 8.59 4.31
C ILE A 177 8.73 7.24 5.02
N ASP A 178 9.50 7.25 6.11
CA ASP A 178 9.60 6.10 7.00
C ASP A 178 8.30 5.90 7.78
N MET A 179 7.91 4.64 8.01
CA MET A 179 6.69 4.27 8.70
C MET A 179 6.66 4.88 10.12
N ASN A 180 7.76 4.82 10.87
CA ASN A 180 7.78 5.35 12.24
C ASN A 180 7.57 6.87 12.23
N ASN A 181 8.18 7.57 11.26
CA ASN A 181 7.97 9.00 11.08
C ASN A 181 6.53 9.32 10.69
N LEU A 182 5.89 8.53 9.82
CA LEU A 182 4.49 8.74 9.44
C LEU A 182 3.52 8.62 10.63
N PHE A 183 3.85 7.74 11.58
CA PHE A 183 3.10 7.54 12.82
C PHE A 183 3.64 8.38 13.99
N SER A 184 4.52 9.35 13.72
CA SER A 184 4.92 10.35 14.71
C SER A 184 3.87 11.47 14.80
N GLU A 185 3.99 12.32 15.83
CA GLU A 185 3.03 13.39 16.06
C GLU A 185 2.89 14.30 14.83
N ARG A 186 1.63 14.49 14.39
CA ARG A 186 1.19 15.43 13.35
C ARG A 186 1.59 15.14 11.90
N VAL A 187 2.49 14.20 11.61
CA VAL A 187 2.97 14.00 10.23
C VAL A 187 1.85 13.64 9.24
N LEU A 188 1.01 12.66 9.56
CA LEU A 188 -0.14 12.32 8.70
C LEU A 188 -1.11 13.50 8.56
N GLN A 189 -1.34 14.26 9.64
CA GLN A 189 -2.18 15.45 9.61
C GLN A 189 -1.62 16.51 8.66
N THR A 190 -0.32 16.82 8.75
CA THR A 190 0.36 17.78 7.86
C THR A 190 0.29 17.36 6.40
N ILE A 191 0.41 16.06 6.11
CA ILE A 191 0.26 15.54 4.74
C ILE A 191 -1.14 15.80 4.21
N ILE A 192 -2.18 15.53 5.00
CA ILE A 192 -3.58 15.72 4.59
C ILE A 192 -3.89 17.22 4.40
N GLU A 193 -3.49 18.06 5.34
CA GLU A 193 -3.66 19.52 5.26
C GLU A 193 -2.96 20.07 4.01
N LYS A 194 -1.70 19.68 3.76
CA LYS A 194 -0.97 20.13 2.56
C LYS A 194 -1.64 19.70 1.25
N ILE A 195 -2.18 18.49 1.19
CA ILE A 195 -2.68 17.89 -0.06
C ILE A 195 -4.12 18.30 -0.35
N PHE A 196 -4.95 18.48 0.67
CA PHE A 196 -6.38 18.73 0.51
C PHE A 196 -6.85 20.05 1.09
N ASP A 197 -5.98 20.81 1.77
CA ASP A 197 -6.35 21.98 2.57
C ASP A 197 -7.35 21.65 3.70
N GLU A 198 -7.27 20.40 4.19
CA GLU A 198 -8.20 19.84 5.17
C GLU A 198 -7.53 19.67 6.54
N LYS A 199 -8.10 20.30 7.57
CA LYS A 199 -7.57 20.24 8.93
C LYS A 199 -8.25 19.11 9.71
N ILE A 200 -7.54 18.00 9.86
CA ILE A 200 -7.95 16.88 10.71
C ILE A 200 -7.24 16.90 12.06
N LYS A 201 -7.90 16.46 13.12
CA LYS A 201 -7.28 16.28 14.45
C LYS A 201 -7.01 14.79 14.71
N ILE A 202 -5.74 14.40 14.69
CA ILE A 202 -5.28 13.04 15.03
C ILE A 202 -4.63 13.06 16.41
N LEU A 203 -5.18 12.28 17.35
CA LEU A 203 -4.61 12.15 18.69
C LEU A 203 -3.52 11.06 18.72
N GLU A 204 -2.58 11.14 19.64
CA GLU A 204 -1.51 10.14 19.79
C GLU A 204 -2.07 8.72 19.99
N LYS A 205 -3.16 8.59 20.76
CA LYS A 205 -3.88 7.32 20.94
C LYS A 205 -4.41 6.73 19.63
N ASP A 206 -4.76 7.58 18.67
CA ASP A 206 -5.25 7.15 17.37
C ASP A 206 -4.11 6.50 16.57
N LEU A 207 -2.87 6.96 16.74
CA LEU A 207 -1.69 6.42 16.05
C LEU A 207 -1.24 5.07 16.64
N LYS A 208 -1.42 4.86 17.95
CA LYS A 208 -0.98 3.66 18.68
C LYS A 208 -1.99 2.49 18.64
N LYS A 209 -3.24 2.73 18.26
CA LYS A 209 -4.29 1.71 18.21
C LYS A 209 -3.91 0.58 17.24
N LYS A 210 -3.98 -0.68 17.68
CA LYS A 210 -3.77 -1.84 16.80
C LYS A 210 -5.05 -2.10 15.98
N SER A 211 -4.92 -2.22 14.66
CA SER A 211 -6.07 -2.47 13.76
C SER A 211 -6.82 -3.81 13.99
N ASN A 212 -6.29 -4.72 14.81
CA ASN A 212 -7.00 -5.96 15.17
C ASN A 212 -7.96 -5.80 16.37
N GLU A 213 -8.01 -4.62 16.98
CA GLU A 213 -8.89 -4.28 18.13
C GLU A 213 -10.08 -3.39 17.68
N SER A 214 -10.35 -3.32 16.38
CA SER A 214 -11.40 -2.49 15.78
C SER A 214 -12.51 -3.31 15.12
N THR A 215 -12.77 -4.51 15.66
CA THR A 215 -13.91 -5.37 15.31
C THR A 215 -14.55 -5.88 16.58
#